data_AF-A0A2M8KUA4-F1
#
_entry.id   AF-A0A2M8KUA4-F1
#
_cell.length_a   1.000
_cell.length_b   1.000
_cell.length_c   1.000
_cell.angle_alpha   90.00
_cell.angle_beta   90.00
_cell.angle_gamma   90.00
#
_symmetry.space_group_name_H-M   'P 1'
#
loop_
_entity.id
_entity.type
_entity.pdbx_description
1 polymer ?
#
loop_
_entity_poly.entity_id
_entity_poly.type
_entity_poly.pdbx_seq_one_letter_code
_entity_poly.pdbx_strand_id
1 'polypeptide(L)' 'MSKKNIATAADLRKKSDTELAKLLAETQLACEKDILAMALKKGKQTHLASQKRRLIARLQTVIAEKQFIQNNG' A
#
# COMPACT_ATOMS: atom_id res chain seq x y z
N MET A 1 1.21 -16.74 -16.24
CA MET A 1 0.90 -15.39 -15.72
C MET A 1 1.12 -15.37 -14.21
N SER A 2 2.24 -14.81 -13.74
CA SER A 2 2.54 -14.73 -12.30
C SER A 2 1.62 -13.70 -11.64
N LYS A 3 0.68 -14.17 -10.80
CA LYS A 3 -0.11 -13.30 -9.93
C LYS A 3 0.88 -12.63 -8.98
N LYS A 4 1.28 -11.39 -9.25
CA LYS A 4 2.02 -10.57 -8.28
C LYS A 4 1.14 -10.48 -7.03
N ASN A 5 1.43 -11.28 -6.02
CA ASN A 5 0.68 -11.33 -4.77
C ASN A 5 0.84 -9.99 -4.07
N ILE A 6 -0.22 -9.18 -4.09
CA ILE A 6 -0.33 -8.00 -3.23
C ILE A 6 -0.34 -8.50 -1.79
N ALA A 7 0.53 -7.96 -0.94
CA ALA A 7 0.65 -8.37 0.46
C ALA A 7 -0.72 -8.48 1.13
N THR A 8 -0.97 -9.62 1.80
CA THR A 8 -2.24 -9.86 2.48
C THR A 8 -2.29 -9.09 3.80
N ALA A 9 -3.50 -8.90 4.36
CA ALA A 9 -3.62 -8.25 5.67
C ALA A 9 -2.89 -9.05 6.77
N ALA A 10 -2.90 -10.38 6.67
CA ALA A 10 -2.20 -11.26 7.61
C ALA A 10 -0.67 -11.05 7.56
N ASP A 11 -0.11 -10.84 6.37
CA ASP A 11 1.33 -10.54 6.22
C ASP A 11 1.69 -9.18 6.81
N LEU A 12 0.82 -8.19 6.62
CA LEU A 12 1.04 -6.83 7.11
C LEU A 12 0.95 -6.75 8.64
N ARG A 13 0.02 -7.47 9.28
CA ARG A 13 -0.12 -7.45 10.75
C ARG A 13 1.13 -7.92 11.49
N LYS A 14 1.93 -8.79 10.87
CA LYS A 14 3.20 -9.29 11.41
C LYS A 14 4.34 -8.26 11.42
N LYS A 15 4.22 -7.19 10.64
CA LYS A 15 5.24 -6.13 10.54
C LYS A 15 5.17 -5.20 11.74
N SER A 16 6.31 -4.62 12.10
CA SER A 16 6.38 -3.54 13.08
C SER A 16 5.71 -2.25 12.57
N ASP A 17 5.37 -1.33 13.48
CA ASP A 17 4.70 -0.07 13.13
C ASP A 17 5.59 0.81 12.24
N THR A 18 6.90 0.80 12.47
CA THR A 18 7.90 1.51 11.65
C THR A 18 8.01 0.91 10.24
N GLU A 19 7.98 -0.41 10.10
CA GLU A 19 7.94 -1.09 8.80
C GLU A 19 6.63 -0.79 8.04
N LEU A 20 5.49 -0.76 8.73
CA LEU A 20 4.20 -0.42 8.13
C LEU A 20 4.18 1.03 7.63
N ALA A 21 4.68 1.97 8.43
CA ALA A 21 4.79 3.38 8.04
C ALA A 21 5.73 3.56 6.84
N LYS A 22 6.89 2.90 6.86
CA LYS A 22 7.84 2.92 5.74
C LYS A 22 7.20 2.35 4.46
N LEU A 23 6.54 1.20 4.55
CA LEU A 23 5.90 0.56 3.40
C LEU A 23 4.76 1.41 2.83
N LEU A 24 4.02 2.11 3.69
CA LEU A 24 2.99 3.06 3.28
C LEU A 24 3.58 4.21 2.47
N ALA A 25 4.63 4.86 2.97
CA ALA A 25 5.29 5.97 2.29
C ALA A 25 5.88 5.55 0.93
N GLU A 26 6.56 4.40 0.87
CA GLU A 26 7.11 3.86 -0.37
C GLU A 26 6.01 3.54 -1.39
N THR A 27 4.89 2.96 -0.94
CA THR A 27 3.77 2.59 -1.81
C THR A 27 3.03 3.83 -2.33
N GLN A 28 2.87 4.86 -1.49
CA GLN A 28 2.27 6.16 -1.89
C GLN A 28 3.12 6.83 -2.97
N LEU A 29 4.42 6.99 -2.74
CA LEU A 29 5.34 7.57 -3.72
C LEU A 29 5.33 6.79 -5.04
N ALA A 30 5.31 5.45 -4.97
CA ALA A 30 5.24 4.61 -6.15
C ALA A 30 3.89 4.74 -6.88
N CYS A 31 2.80 5.01 -6.17
CA CYS A 31 1.48 5.25 -6.76
C CYS A 31 1.42 6.61 -7.45
N GLU A 32 1.98 7.65 -6.83
CA GLU A 32 2.07 9.00 -7.40
C GLU A 32 2.89 9.00 -8.69
N LYS A 33 4.04 8.32 -8.69
CA LYS A 33 4.86 8.15 -9.91
C LYS A 33 4.08 7.49 -11.05
N ASP A 34 3.27 6.48 -10.76
CA ASP A 34 2.42 5.84 -11.79
C ASP A 34 1.35 6.81 -12.31
N ILE A 35 0.73 7.59 -11.42
CA ILE A 35 -0.28 8.60 -11.80
C ILE A 35 0.33 9.67 -12.70
N LEU A 36 1.51 10.19 -12.34
CA LEU A 36 2.25 11.14 -13.16
C LEU A 36 2.63 10.55 -14.52
N ALA A 37 3.11 9.30 -14.55
CA ALA A 37 3.45 8.62 -15.81
C ALA A 37 2.23 8.44 -16.73
N MET A 38 1.05 8.16 -16.17
CA MET A 38 -0.21 8.10 -16.92
C MET A 38 -0.63 9.47 -17.45
N ALA A 39 -0.55 10.51 -16.62
CA ALA A 39 -0.89 11.89 -17.01
C ALA A 39 -0.01 12.39 -18.17
N LEU A 40 1.28 12.04 -18.14
CA LEU A 40 2.22 12.36 -19.21
C LEU A 40 2.11 11.45 -20.45
N LYS A 41 1.09 10.56 -20.51
CA LYS A 41 0.93 9.51 -21.54
C LYS A 41 2.16 8.63 -21.77
N LYS A 42 3.08 8.58 -20.79
CA LYS A 42 4.33 7.80 -20.85
C LYS A 42 4.15 6.34 -20.41
N GLY A 43 2.94 5.90 -20.06
CA GLY A 43 2.70 4.51 -19.64
C GLY A 43 1.27 3.99 -19.87
N LYS A 44 1.16 2.74 -20.34
CA LYS A 44 -0.11 1.99 -20.51
C LYS A 44 -0.55 1.21 -19.25
N GLN A 45 0.01 1.51 -18.07
CA GLN A 45 -0.09 0.66 -16.87
C GLN A 45 -1.15 1.12 -15.85
N THR A 46 -2.37 1.38 -16.29
CA THR A 46 -3.51 1.77 -15.42
C THR A 46 -3.79 0.76 -14.30
N HIS A 47 -3.53 -0.52 -14.55
CA HIS A 47 -3.75 -1.60 -13.60
C HIS A 47 -2.78 -1.55 -12.39
N LEU A 48 -1.55 -1.04 -12.53
CA LEU A 48 -0.59 -0.97 -11.43
C LEU A 48 -0.98 0.05 -10.37
N ALA A 49 -1.50 1.21 -10.79
CA ALA A 49 -2.01 2.23 -9.87
C ALA A 49 -3.17 1.67 -9.03
N SER A 50 -4.07 0.86 -9.61
CA SER A 50 -5.16 0.20 -8.89
C SER A 50 -4.67 -0.81 -7.84
N GLN A 51 -3.61 -1.57 -8.12
CA GLN A 51 -3.02 -2.50 -7.15
C GLN A 51 -2.36 -1.75 -5.97
N LYS A 52 -1.61 -0.67 -6.26
CA LYS A 52 -0.96 0.15 -5.25
C LYS A 52 -1.98 0.88 -4.36
N ARG A 53 -3.06 1.43 -4.93
CA ARG A 53 -4.17 2.02 -4.14
C ARG A 53 -4.80 1.02 -3.18
N ARG A 54 -5.03 -0.22 -3.62
CA ARG A 54 -5.53 -1.30 -2.74
C ARG A 54 -4.57 -1.62 -1.61
N LEU A 55 -3.26 -1.66 -1.88
CA LEU A 55 -2.25 -1.88 -0.85
C LEU A 55 -2.19 -0.73 0.16
N ILE A 56 -2.27 0.52 -0.30
CA ILE A 56 -2.34 1.72 0.55
C ILE A 56 -3.52 1.64 1.51
N ALA A 57 -4.72 1.36 0.99
CA ALA A 57 -5.91 1.24 1.83
C ALA A 57 -5.75 0.14 2.89
N ARG A 58 -5.21 -1.02 2.48
CA ARG A 58 -4.97 -2.14 3.40
C ARG A 58 -3.94 -1.80 4.49
N LEU A 59 -2.87 -1.07 4.13
CA LEU A 59 -1.88 -0.59 5.09
C LEU A 59 -2.48 0.38 6.10
N GLN A 60 -3.27 1.35 5.63
CA GLN A 60 -3.95 2.31 6.49
C GLN A 60 -4.89 1.61 7.48
N THR A 61 -5.67 0.63 7.01
CA THR A 61 -6.55 -0.17 7.89
C THR A 61 -5.76 -0.91 8.96
N VAL A 62 -4.68 -1.61 8.60
CA VAL A 62 -3.87 -2.37 9.57
C VAL A 62 -3.21 -1.44 10.60
N ILE A 63 -2.72 -0.28 10.18
CA ILE A 63 -2.14 0.71 11.10
C ILE A 63 -3.21 1.22 12.07
N ALA A 64 -4.40 1.58 11.56
CA ALA A 64 -5.50 2.05 12.40
C ALA A 64 -6.00 0.96 13.38
N GLU A 65 -6.11 -0.30 12.94
CA GLU A 65 -6.43 -1.45 13.80
C GLU A 65 -5.43 -1.56 14.96
N LYS A 66 -4.12 -1.45 14.68
CA LYS A 66 -3.07 -1.53 15.70
C LYS A 66 -3.12 -0.36 16.69
N GLN A 67 -3.30 0.87 16.19
CA GLN A 67 -3.44 2.05 17.03
C GLN A 67 -4.68 1.96 17.93
N PHE A 68 -5.79 1.44 17.40
CA PHE A 68 -7.01 1.22 18.18
C PHE A 68 -6.77 0.23 19.33
N ILE A 69 -6.08 -0.89 19.05
CA ILE A 69 -5.72 -1.88 20.07
C ILE A 69 -4.76 -1.28 21.11
N GLN A 70 -3.75 -0.50 20.70
CA GLN A 70 -2.81 0.14 21.61
C GLN A 70 -3.48 1.19 22.53
N ASN A 71 -4.48 1.91 22.03
CA ASN A 71 -5.15 2.98 22.77
C ASN A 71 -6.31 2.51 23.66
N ASN A 72 -6.86 1.31 23.42
CA ASN A 72 -8.01 0.77 24.15
C ASN A 72 -7.74 -0.59 24.81
N GLY A 73 -6.51 -1.09 24.73
CA GLY A 73 -6.07 -2.38 25.29
C GLY A 73 -5.29 -2.24 26.58
#